data_AF-A0A2N6AC24-F1
#
_entry.id   AF-A0A2N6AC24-F1
#
_cell.length_a   1.000
_cell.length_b   1.000
_cell.length_c   1.000
_cell.angle_alpha   90.00
_cell.angle_beta   90.00
_cell.angle_gamma   90.00
#
_symmetry.space_group_name_H-M   'P 1'
#
loop_
_entity.id
_entity.type
_entity.pdbx_description
1 polymer ?
#
loop_
_entity_poly.entity_id
_entity_poly.type
_entity_poly.pdbx_seq_one_letter_code
_entity_poly.pdbx_strand_id
1 'polypeptide(L)'
;MRIEIAHYYDNIKTPGELVAVFLVIPAEFRNQLIEKYGKKFEELIPDATTLFKILDKVNAEGRKMLCENITLDNVLKNAEEVRALTMRLFSGSDKIMILGKLNLSRLITNAKELSEILEWLDEKGKEYLLKHVDLKKLIRNVNDFCQVARHLGGVEEIKLIKSNKKILKQGITGEETLIMTLNALSLSGDLFLVDLPFIKKLQISKHRCANYLPKK
;
A
#
# COMPACT_ATOMS: atom_id res chain seq x y z
N MET A 1 -21.56 -15.05 -32.11
CA MET A 1 -20.70 -14.88 -30.91
C MET A 1 -20.70 -13.47 -30.30
N ARG A 2 -20.26 -12.38 -30.97
CA ARG A 2 -20.28 -11.02 -30.36
C ARG A 2 -21.67 -10.54 -29.91
N ILE A 3 -22.73 -10.91 -30.63
CA ILE A 3 -24.12 -10.51 -30.36
C ILE A 3 -24.71 -11.27 -29.15
N GLU A 4 -24.48 -12.58 -29.05
CA GLU A 4 -24.99 -13.40 -27.94
C GLU A 4 -24.33 -13.03 -26.61
N ILE A 5 -23.01 -12.77 -26.63
CA ILE A 5 -22.30 -12.34 -25.42
C ILE A 5 -22.86 -10.99 -24.95
N ALA A 6 -23.06 -9.98 -25.82
CA ALA A 6 -23.63 -8.70 -25.40
C ALA A 6 -25.04 -8.84 -24.75
N HIS A 7 -25.86 -9.77 -25.23
CA HIS A 7 -27.20 -10.00 -24.69
C HIS A 7 -27.19 -10.55 -23.25
N TYR A 8 -26.19 -11.35 -22.88
CA TYR A 8 -26.02 -11.79 -21.48
C TYR A 8 -25.71 -10.60 -20.54
N TYR A 9 -25.04 -9.56 -21.03
CA TYR A 9 -24.58 -8.43 -20.20
C TYR A 9 -25.63 -7.36 -19.97
N ASP A 10 -26.47 -7.09 -20.98
CA ASP A 10 -27.63 -6.22 -20.81
C ASP A 10 -28.53 -6.73 -19.67
N ASN A 11 -28.49 -8.05 -19.39
CA ASN A 11 -29.28 -8.72 -18.38
C ASN A 11 -28.60 -8.98 -17.03
N ILE A 12 -27.29 -8.70 -16.87
CA ILE A 12 -26.63 -8.83 -15.56
C ILE A 12 -27.28 -7.85 -14.57
N LYS A 13 -27.78 -8.37 -13.46
CA LYS A 13 -28.44 -7.62 -12.38
C LYS A 13 -27.83 -7.88 -11.01
N THR A 14 -26.96 -8.89 -10.90
CA THR A 14 -26.40 -9.31 -9.62
C THR A 14 -24.88 -9.49 -9.68
N PRO A 15 -24.18 -9.37 -8.52
CA PRO A 15 -22.76 -9.70 -8.41
C PRO A 15 -22.45 -11.16 -8.82
N GLY A 16 -23.39 -12.09 -8.58
CA GLY A 16 -23.22 -13.50 -8.92
C GLY A 16 -23.19 -13.73 -10.43
N GLU A 17 -24.07 -13.06 -11.18
CA GLU A 17 -24.07 -13.10 -12.64
C GLU A 17 -22.81 -12.47 -13.22
N LEU A 18 -22.30 -11.39 -12.60
CA LEU A 18 -21.03 -10.78 -12.97
C LEU A 18 -19.86 -11.77 -12.81
N VAL A 19 -19.82 -12.53 -11.71
CA VAL A 19 -18.81 -13.60 -11.54
C VAL A 19 -18.91 -14.65 -12.65
N ALA A 20 -20.11 -15.15 -12.95
CA ALA A 20 -20.31 -16.19 -13.97
C ALA A 20 -19.77 -15.73 -15.33
N VAL A 21 -20.00 -14.46 -15.65
CA VAL A 21 -19.47 -13.79 -16.82
C VAL A 21 -17.93 -13.80 -16.88
N PHE A 22 -17.25 -13.43 -15.80
CA PHE A 22 -15.79 -13.43 -15.73
C PHE A 22 -15.18 -14.84 -15.72
N LEU A 23 -15.98 -15.88 -15.44
CA LEU A 23 -15.55 -17.27 -15.49
C LEU A 23 -15.69 -17.88 -16.90
N VAL A 24 -16.80 -17.60 -17.58
CA VAL A 24 -17.18 -18.30 -18.82
C VAL A 24 -16.59 -17.62 -20.06
N ILE A 25 -16.33 -16.31 -20.00
CA ILE A 25 -15.98 -15.55 -21.21
C ILE A 25 -14.47 -15.50 -21.42
N PRO A 26 -13.98 -15.78 -22.65
CA PRO A 26 -12.57 -15.66 -22.99
C PRO A 26 -12.02 -14.25 -22.77
N ALA A 27 -10.76 -14.14 -22.36
CA ALA A 27 -10.10 -12.88 -22.01
C ALA A 27 -10.23 -11.79 -23.09
N GLU A 28 -10.07 -12.17 -24.36
CA GLU A 28 -10.17 -11.27 -25.53
C GLU A 28 -11.51 -10.54 -25.66
N PHE A 29 -12.61 -11.12 -25.14
CA PHE A 29 -13.93 -10.49 -25.16
C PHE A 29 -14.21 -9.68 -23.90
N ARG A 30 -13.51 -9.93 -22.78
CA ARG A 30 -13.72 -9.21 -21.52
C ARG A 30 -13.40 -7.72 -21.65
N ASN A 31 -12.34 -7.36 -22.37
CA ASN A 31 -11.95 -5.95 -22.57
C ASN A 31 -13.06 -5.14 -23.27
N GLN A 32 -13.64 -5.68 -24.35
CA GLN A 32 -14.74 -5.03 -25.08
C GLN A 32 -15.99 -4.88 -24.21
N LEU A 33 -16.21 -5.84 -23.31
CA LEU A 33 -17.39 -5.87 -22.45
C LEU A 33 -17.25 -4.87 -21.31
N ILE A 34 -16.05 -4.73 -20.75
CA ILE A 34 -15.79 -3.75 -19.72
C ILE A 34 -15.79 -2.32 -20.29
N GLU A 35 -15.24 -2.11 -21.47
CA GLU A 35 -15.30 -0.82 -22.17
C GLU A 35 -16.75 -0.36 -22.38
N LYS A 36 -17.65 -1.31 -22.69
CA LYS A 36 -19.07 -1.03 -22.95
C LYS A 36 -19.93 -0.96 -21.68
N TYR A 37 -19.65 -1.78 -20.67
CA TYR A 37 -20.53 -1.99 -19.51
C TYR A 37 -19.88 -1.66 -18.15
N GLY A 38 -18.67 -1.12 -18.12
CA GLY A 38 -17.91 -0.87 -16.89
C GLY A 38 -18.69 -0.11 -15.81
N LYS A 39 -19.41 0.96 -16.19
CA LYS A 39 -20.27 1.72 -15.27
C LYS A 39 -21.37 0.86 -14.63
N LYS A 40 -21.99 -0.04 -15.40
CA LYS A 40 -23.01 -0.96 -14.88
C LYS A 40 -22.40 -1.93 -13.87
N PHE A 41 -21.14 -2.33 -14.05
CA PHE A 41 -20.46 -3.17 -13.05
C PHE A 41 -20.16 -2.43 -11.76
N GLU A 42 -19.87 -1.13 -11.81
CA GLU A 42 -19.69 -0.32 -10.60
C GLU A 42 -20.94 -0.32 -9.72
N GLU A 43 -22.14 -0.23 -10.33
CA GLU A 43 -23.42 -0.30 -9.60
C GLU A 43 -23.63 -1.65 -8.90
N LEU A 44 -23.05 -2.73 -9.43
CA LEU A 44 -23.10 -4.08 -8.86
C LEU A 44 -22.04 -4.30 -7.78
N ILE A 45 -21.12 -3.36 -7.57
CA ILE A 45 -20.01 -3.45 -6.62
C ILE A 45 -20.10 -2.26 -5.67
N PRO A 46 -21.08 -2.24 -4.75
CA PRO A 46 -21.31 -1.09 -3.88
C PRO A 46 -20.25 -0.95 -2.78
N ASP A 47 -19.56 -2.05 -2.43
CA ASP A 47 -18.65 -2.10 -1.29
C ASP A 47 -17.50 -3.11 -1.49
N ALA A 48 -16.48 -2.99 -0.64
CA ALA A 48 -15.30 -3.86 -0.63
C ALA A 48 -15.67 -5.34 -0.45
N THR A 49 -16.68 -5.65 0.36
CA THR A 49 -17.13 -7.03 0.59
C THR A 49 -17.61 -7.69 -0.70
N THR A 50 -18.41 -6.97 -1.48
CA THR A 50 -18.94 -7.43 -2.76
C THR A 50 -17.82 -7.59 -3.77
N LEU A 51 -16.92 -6.61 -3.84
CA LEU A 51 -15.72 -6.69 -4.67
C LEU A 51 -14.90 -7.95 -4.37
N PHE A 52 -14.60 -8.21 -3.10
CA PHE A 52 -13.78 -9.37 -2.70
C PHE A 52 -14.45 -10.70 -3.03
N LYS A 53 -15.77 -10.82 -2.81
CA LYS A 53 -16.54 -12.01 -3.21
C LYS A 53 -16.45 -12.29 -4.71
N ILE A 54 -16.40 -11.24 -5.54
CA ILE A 54 -16.22 -11.38 -6.98
C ILE A 54 -14.79 -11.81 -7.28
N LEU A 55 -13.79 -11.08 -6.76
CA LEU A 55 -12.38 -11.34 -7.04
C LEU A 55 -11.94 -12.76 -6.61
N ASP A 56 -12.44 -13.26 -5.48
CA ASP A 56 -12.12 -14.60 -4.97
C ASP A 56 -12.59 -15.72 -5.91
N LYS A 57 -13.58 -15.44 -6.77
CA LYS A 57 -14.13 -16.39 -7.75
C LYS A 57 -13.61 -16.19 -9.17
N VAL A 58 -12.77 -15.19 -9.42
CA VAL A 58 -12.26 -14.86 -10.76
C VAL A 58 -10.75 -15.13 -10.82
N ASN A 59 -10.27 -15.56 -11.99
CA ASN A 59 -8.85 -15.80 -12.24
C ASN A 59 -8.02 -14.50 -12.22
N ALA A 60 -6.69 -14.61 -12.17
CA ALA A 60 -5.78 -13.46 -12.03
C ALA A 60 -6.03 -12.35 -13.08
N GLU A 61 -6.22 -12.75 -14.34
CA GLU A 61 -6.45 -11.81 -15.44
C GLU A 61 -7.78 -11.07 -15.29
N GLY A 62 -8.85 -11.78 -14.94
CA GLY A 62 -10.16 -11.15 -14.69
C GLY A 62 -10.16 -10.22 -13.47
N ARG A 63 -9.41 -10.55 -12.41
CA ARG A 63 -9.23 -9.65 -11.25
C ARG A 63 -8.59 -8.33 -11.67
N LYS A 64 -7.50 -8.41 -12.45
CA LYS A 64 -6.79 -7.25 -12.96
C LYS A 64 -7.72 -6.37 -13.80
N MET A 65 -8.36 -6.95 -14.82
CA MET A 65 -9.29 -6.22 -15.69
C MET A 65 -10.43 -5.57 -14.92
N LEU A 66 -11.04 -6.26 -13.96
CA LEU A 66 -12.11 -5.68 -13.14
C LEU A 66 -11.61 -4.45 -12.39
N CYS A 67 -10.46 -4.57 -11.71
CA CYS A 67 -9.88 -3.47 -10.94
C CYS A 67 -9.41 -2.31 -11.81
N GLU A 68 -8.98 -2.56 -13.05
CA GLU A 68 -8.60 -1.52 -14.02
C GLU A 68 -9.77 -0.62 -14.42
N ASN A 69 -11.01 -1.11 -14.31
CA ASN A 69 -12.16 -0.45 -14.92
C ASN A 69 -13.26 -0.01 -13.95
N ILE A 70 -13.16 -0.39 -12.66
CA ILE A 70 -14.03 0.15 -11.61
C ILE A 70 -13.37 1.29 -10.85
N THR A 71 -14.17 2.23 -10.38
CA THR A 71 -13.74 3.33 -9.52
C THR A 71 -13.59 2.85 -8.08
N LEU A 72 -12.37 2.45 -7.71
CA LEU A 72 -12.09 1.84 -6.41
C LEU A 72 -12.28 2.79 -5.23
N ASP A 73 -12.21 4.10 -5.43
CA ASP A 73 -12.39 5.10 -4.37
C ASP A 73 -13.78 5.05 -3.71
N ASN A 74 -14.80 4.71 -4.49
CA ASN A 74 -16.16 4.60 -3.97
C ASN A 74 -16.39 3.27 -3.23
N VAL A 75 -15.55 2.27 -3.51
CA VAL A 75 -15.66 0.91 -2.99
C VAL A 75 -14.81 0.73 -1.73
N LEU A 76 -13.58 1.26 -1.72
CA LEU A 76 -12.60 1.12 -0.64
C LEU A 76 -12.60 2.36 0.27
N LYS A 77 -12.79 2.14 1.56
CA LYS A 77 -13.00 3.18 2.57
C LYS A 77 -11.83 3.34 3.53
N ASN A 78 -10.99 2.33 3.71
CA ASN A 78 -9.90 2.34 4.68
C ASN A 78 -8.67 1.54 4.20
N ALA A 79 -7.55 1.67 4.92
CA ALA A 79 -6.29 1.01 4.60
C ALA A 79 -6.38 -0.53 4.63
N GLU A 80 -7.20 -1.10 5.52
CA GLU A 80 -7.38 -2.55 5.65
C GLU A 80 -8.06 -3.15 4.41
N GLU A 81 -9.06 -2.47 3.86
CA GLU A 81 -9.70 -2.87 2.60
C GLU A 81 -8.74 -2.78 1.41
N VAL A 82 -7.87 -1.76 1.38
CA VAL A 82 -6.82 -1.66 0.37
C VAL A 82 -5.84 -2.84 0.50
N ARG A 83 -5.42 -3.17 1.72
CA ARG A 83 -4.58 -4.34 2.01
C ARG A 83 -5.26 -5.64 1.55
N ALA A 84 -6.53 -5.83 1.90
CA ALA A 84 -7.30 -7.00 1.51
C ALA A 84 -7.42 -7.14 -0.02
N LEU A 85 -7.54 -6.01 -0.73
CA LEU A 85 -7.53 -6.00 -2.19
C LEU A 85 -6.16 -6.36 -2.76
N THR A 86 -5.10 -5.72 -2.28
CA THR A 86 -3.75 -5.94 -2.82
C THR A 86 -3.18 -7.32 -2.54
N MET A 87 -3.62 -7.99 -1.46
CA MET A 87 -3.32 -9.40 -1.20
C MET A 87 -3.99 -10.37 -2.18
N ARG A 88 -5.06 -9.95 -2.85
CA ARG A 88 -5.73 -10.74 -3.90
C ARG A 88 -5.11 -10.55 -5.29
N LEU A 89 -4.17 -9.62 -5.41
CA LEU A 89 -3.45 -9.31 -6.63
C LEU A 89 -2.04 -9.90 -6.59
N PHE A 90 -1.58 -10.39 -7.75
CA PHE A 90 -0.44 -11.30 -7.80
C PHE A 90 0.89 -10.59 -8.08
N SER A 91 0.88 -9.42 -8.74
CA SER A 91 2.11 -8.71 -9.11
C SER A 91 2.27 -7.37 -8.40
N GLY A 92 3.51 -6.93 -8.19
CA GLY A 92 3.82 -5.59 -7.68
C GLY A 92 3.29 -4.48 -8.59
N SER A 93 3.27 -4.70 -9.91
CA SER A 93 2.66 -3.79 -10.89
C SER A 93 1.16 -3.61 -10.67
N ASP A 94 0.42 -4.69 -10.36
CA ASP A 94 -1.01 -4.59 -10.09
C ASP A 94 -1.26 -3.80 -8.81
N LYS A 95 -0.44 -3.99 -7.77
CA LYS A 95 -0.53 -3.21 -6.52
C LYS A 95 -0.34 -1.71 -6.77
N ILE A 96 0.67 -1.34 -7.57
CA ILE A 96 0.93 0.07 -7.94
C ILE A 96 -0.25 0.65 -8.74
N MET A 97 -0.79 -0.10 -9.70
CA MET A 97 -1.97 0.30 -10.47
C MET A 97 -3.16 0.59 -9.54
N ILE A 98 -3.44 -0.26 -8.55
CA ILE A 98 -4.49 0.00 -7.56
C ILE A 98 -4.21 1.29 -6.79
N LEU A 99 -3.01 1.45 -6.24
CA LEU A 99 -2.66 2.65 -5.47
C LEU A 99 -2.84 3.92 -6.29
N GLY A 100 -2.52 3.89 -7.59
CA GLY A 100 -2.70 5.02 -8.49
C GLY A 100 -4.15 5.37 -8.83
N LYS A 101 -5.09 4.46 -8.55
CA LYS A 101 -6.54 4.69 -8.73
C LYS A 101 -7.24 5.17 -7.46
N LEU A 102 -6.52 5.27 -6.35
CA LEU A 102 -7.09 5.64 -5.06
C LEU A 102 -6.74 7.07 -4.70
N ASN A 103 -7.67 7.75 -4.04
CA ASN A 103 -7.39 8.98 -3.35
C ASN A 103 -6.65 8.67 -2.04
N LEU A 104 -5.33 8.49 -2.16
CA LEU A 104 -4.45 8.14 -1.05
C LEU A 104 -4.53 9.16 0.10
N SER A 105 -4.79 10.43 -0.18
CA SER A 105 -4.91 11.46 0.86
C SER A 105 -6.16 11.30 1.76
N ARG A 106 -7.22 10.68 1.24
CA ARG A 106 -8.42 10.31 2.00
C ARG A 106 -8.20 9.07 2.84
N LEU A 107 -7.45 8.10 2.31
CA LEU A 107 -7.22 6.80 2.93
C LEU A 107 -6.08 6.81 3.96
N ILE A 108 -5.10 7.69 3.76
CA ILE A 108 -3.89 7.80 4.57
C ILE A 108 -3.88 9.16 5.23
N THR A 109 -4.42 9.20 6.42
CA THR A 109 -4.61 10.41 7.24
C THR A 109 -3.57 10.52 8.36
N ASN A 110 -2.90 9.41 8.69
CA ASN A 110 -1.90 9.34 9.75
C ASN A 110 -0.77 8.34 9.43
N ALA A 111 0.30 8.37 10.23
CA ALA A 111 1.47 7.52 10.03
C ALA A 111 1.19 6.03 10.24
N LYS A 112 0.19 5.67 11.06
CA LYS A 112 -0.19 4.27 11.29
C LYS A 112 -0.78 3.65 10.03
N GLU A 113 -1.74 4.33 9.40
CA GLU A 113 -2.34 3.90 8.13
C GLU A 113 -1.29 3.80 7.02
N LEU A 114 -0.34 4.75 6.96
CA LEU A 114 0.77 4.67 6.02
C LEU A 114 1.66 3.44 6.29
N SER A 115 2.01 3.20 7.55
CA SER A 115 2.81 2.05 7.98
C SER A 115 2.14 0.72 7.64
N GLU A 116 0.84 0.59 7.90
CA GLU A 116 0.05 -0.59 7.56
C GLU A 116 0.07 -0.89 6.06
N ILE A 117 0.03 0.15 5.21
CA ILE A 117 0.13 -0.01 3.75
C ILE A 117 1.55 -0.39 3.31
N LEU A 118 2.56 0.25 3.88
CA LEU A 118 3.96 -0.03 3.56
C LEU A 118 4.39 -1.46 3.90
N GLU A 119 3.79 -2.08 4.92
CA GLU A 119 4.13 -3.43 5.38
C GLU A 119 4.02 -4.50 4.28
N TRP A 120 3.02 -4.41 3.40
CA TRP A 120 2.72 -5.43 2.40
C TRP A 120 3.10 -5.05 0.96
N LEU A 121 3.77 -3.90 0.80
CA LEU A 121 4.32 -3.45 -0.48
C LEU A 121 5.75 -3.95 -0.68
N ASP A 122 6.10 -4.22 -1.93
CA ASP A 122 7.48 -4.38 -2.35
C ASP A 122 8.17 -3.01 -2.44
N GLU A 123 9.48 -2.99 -2.66
CA GLU A 123 10.26 -1.74 -2.70
C GLU A 123 9.74 -0.75 -3.76
N LYS A 124 9.31 -1.23 -4.93
CA LYS A 124 8.74 -0.38 -5.98
C LYS A 124 7.40 0.22 -5.55
N GLY A 125 6.54 -0.56 -4.91
CA GLY A 125 5.28 -0.09 -4.35
C GLY A 125 5.48 0.94 -3.24
N LYS A 126 6.44 0.73 -2.35
CA LYS A 126 6.81 1.69 -1.30
C LYS A 126 7.29 3.00 -1.91
N GLU A 127 8.19 2.96 -2.89
CA GLU A 127 8.68 4.15 -3.60
C GLU A 127 7.53 4.92 -4.26
N TYR A 128 6.63 4.21 -4.95
CA TYR A 128 5.44 4.82 -5.54
C TYR A 128 4.58 5.50 -4.49
N LEU A 129 4.24 4.81 -3.40
CA LEU A 129 3.38 5.35 -2.36
C LEU A 129 3.98 6.61 -1.72
N LEU A 130 5.26 6.58 -1.35
CA LEU A 130 5.95 7.70 -0.70
C LEU A 130 6.02 8.95 -1.58
N LYS A 131 6.01 8.81 -2.92
CA LYS A 131 5.95 9.93 -3.86
C LYS A 131 4.57 10.62 -3.91
N HIS A 132 3.51 9.95 -3.48
CA HIS A 132 2.12 10.42 -3.62
C HIS A 132 1.45 10.76 -2.28
N VAL A 133 2.16 10.65 -1.16
CA VAL A 133 1.66 11.02 0.17
C VAL A 133 2.41 12.21 0.76
N ASP A 134 1.71 13.05 1.51
CA ASP A 134 2.32 14.20 2.19
C ASP A 134 2.90 13.78 3.55
N LEU A 135 4.15 13.31 3.54
CA LEU A 135 4.84 12.84 4.75
C LEU A 135 4.92 13.91 5.85
N LYS A 136 4.94 15.21 5.52
CA LYS A 136 4.98 16.28 6.53
C LYS A 136 3.68 16.39 7.33
N LYS A 137 2.55 16.02 6.73
CA LYS A 137 1.25 15.99 7.43
C LYS A 137 1.09 14.73 8.28
N LEU A 138 1.67 13.63 7.82
CA LEU A 138 1.53 12.31 8.44
C LEU A 138 2.52 12.11 9.60
N ILE A 139 3.73 12.65 9.50
CA ILE A 139 4.79 12.47 10.49
C ILE A 139 4.92 13.75 11.33
N ARG A 140 4.40 13.71 12.56
CA ARG A 140 4.36 14.87 13.46
C ARG A 140 5.30 14.72 14.65
N ASN A 141 5.66 13.49 15.00
CA ASN A 141 6.51 13.17 16.13
C ASN A 141 7.44 11.97 15.82
N VAL A 142 8.29 11.60 16.78
CA VAL A 142 9.27 10.51 16.64
C VAL A 142 8.58 9.14 16.52
N ASN A 143 7.45 8.92 17.20
CA ASN A 143 6.70 7.67 17.09
C ASN A 143 6.11 7.48 15.68
N ASP A 144 5.53 8.53 15.10
CA ASP A 144 5.06 8.52 13.70
C ASP A 144 6.20 8.18 12.74
N PHE A 145 7.36 8.82 12.95
CA PHE A 145 8.56 8.52 12.17
C PHE A 145 8.95 7.04 12.29
N CYS A 146 8.98 6.49 13.50
CA CYS A 146 9.40 5.11 13.74
C CYS A 146 8.43 4.08 13.14
N GLN A 147 7.14 4.39 13.11
CA GLN A 147 6.14 3.56 12.45
C GLN A 147 6.38 3.48 10.93
N VAL A 148 6.76 4.59 10.29
CA VAL A 148 7.04 4.59 8.85
C VAL A 148 8.42 3.99 8.56
N ALA A 149 9.45 4.38 9.32
CA ALA A 149 10.84 4.04 9.07
C ALA A 149 11.11 2.52 9.09
N ARG A 150 10.44 1.76 9.97
CA ARG A 150 10.64 0.30 10.09
C ARG A 150 10.33 -0.49 8.83
N HIS A 151 9.60 0.09 7.88
CA HIS A 151 9.26 -0.55 6.62
C HIS A 151 10.19 -0.16 5.47
N LEU A 152 11.13 0.76 5.71
CA LEU A 152 12.03 1.31 4.70
C LEU A 152 13.46 0.82 4.92
N GLY A 153 14.22 0.81 3.83
CA GLY A 153 15.66 0.59 3.86
C GLY A 153 16.34 1.45 2.79
N GLY A 154 17.67 1.49 2.83
CA GLY A 154 18.49 2.13 1.80
C GLY A 154 18.11 3.60 1.54
N VAL A 155 17.83 3.93 0.27
CA VAL A 155 17.64 5.31 -0.19
C VAL A 155 16.40 5.98 0.41
N GLU A 156 15.28 5.28 0.53
CA GLU A 156 14.03 5.86 1.04
C GLU A 156 14.09 6.11 2.54
N GLU A 157 14.74 5.23 3.31
CA GLU A 157 15.05 5.46 4.72
C GLU A 157 15.91 6.74 4.90
N ILE A 158 16.95 6.91 4.08
CA ILE A 158 17.81 8.10 4.11
C ILE A 158 17.02 9.37 3.77
N LYS A 159 16.16 9.34 2.76
CA LYS A 159 15.29 10.48 2.40
C LYS A 159 14.33 10.83 3.54
N LEU A 160 13.76 9.82 4.20
CA LEU A 160 12.86 9.99 5.33
C LEU A 160 13.58 10.68 6.50
N ILE A 161 14.77 10.21 6.87
CA ILE A 161 15.60 10.80 7.93
C ILE A 161 15.91 12.27 7.61
N LYS A 162 16.37 12.56 6.38
CA LYS A 162 16.72 13.92 5.94
C LYS A 162 15.53 14.86 6.04
N SER A 163 14.35 14.41 5.62
CA SER A 163 13.12 15.21 5.60
C SER A 163 12.55 15.48 7.00
N ASN A 164 12.84 14.61 7.98
CA ASN A 164 12.32 14.68 9.34
C ASN A 164 13.38 15.05 10.40
N LYS A 165 14.52 15.63 9.97
CA LYS A 165 15.67 15.99 10.82
C LYS A 165 15.27 16.83 12.05
N LYS A 166 14.29 17.74 11.91
CA LYS A 166 13.82 18.59 13.01
C LYS A 166 13.10 17.77 14.09
N ILE A 167 12.18 16.90 13.68
CA ILE A 167 11.42 16.01 14.59
C ILE A 167 12.38 15.12 15.38
N LEU A 168 13.34 14.52 14.69
CA LEU A 168 14.33 13.63 15.31
C LEU A 168 15.23 14.38 16.31
N LYS A 169 15.69 15.59 15.97
CA LYS A 169 16.52 16.40 16.89
C LYS A 169 15.78 16.82 18.16
N GLN A 170 14.49 17.11 18.05
CA GLN A 170 13.69 17.67 19.14
C GLN A 170 13.02 16.59 20.00
N GLY A 171 12.59 15.49 19.38
CA GLY A 171 11.79 14.47 20.07
C GLY A 171 12.58 13.34 20.70
N ILE A 172 13.88 13.20 20.40
CA ILE A 172 14.72 12.17 21.01
C ILE A 172 15.43 12.76 22.22
N THR A 173 14.74 12.73 23.36
CA THR A 173 15.17 13.36 24.62
C THR A 173 15.58 12.36 25.69
N GLY A 174 15.43 11.05 25.45
CA GLY A 174 15.73 10.00 26.42
C GLY A 174 16.19 8.69 25.76
N GLU A 175 16.71 7.78 26.57
CA GLU A 175 17.25 6.49 26.11
C GLU A 175 16.18 5.60 25.46
N GLU A 176 14.95 5.62 25.98
CA GLU A 176 13.85 4.82 25.43
C GLU A 176 13.48 5.26 23.99
N THR A 177 13.32 6.56 23.76
CA THR A 177 13.01 7.11 22.43
C THR A 177 14.19 6.94 21.47
N LEU A 178 15.42 6.96 21.98
CA LEU A 178 16.63 6.62 21.24
C LEU A 178 16.59 5.17 20.76
N ILE A 179 16.33 4.21 21.66
CA ILE A 179 16.27 2.78 21.36
C ILE A 179 15.15 2.48 20.36
N MET A 180 13.96 3.07 20.56
CA MET A 180 12.84 2.92 19.63
C MET A 180 13.23 3.39 18.22
N THR A 181 13.88 4.55 18.12
CA THR A 181 14.34 5.10 16.83
C THR A 181 15.39 4.20 16.20
N LEU A 182 16.33 3.67 16.98
CA LEU A 182 17.35 2.72 16.50
C LEU A 182 16.73 1.42 15.96
N ASN A 183 15.74 0.88 16.66
CA ASN A 183 15.06 -0.35 16.29
C ASN A 183 14.19 -0.18 15.04
N ALA A 184 13.67 1.02 14.81
CA ALA A 184 12.92 1.35 13.60
C ALA A 184 13.80 1.52 12.37
N LEU A 185 15.11 1.67 12.52
CA LEU A 185 16.02 1.86 11.40
C LEU A 185 16.69 0.53 11.00
N SER A 186 16.70 0.24 9.71
CA SER A 186 17.39 -0.91 9.12
C SER A 186 18.90 -0.85 9.39
N LEU A 187 19.43 0.38 9.49
CA LEU A 187 20.83 0.70 9.72
C LEU A 187 21.78 0.03 8.73
N SER A 188 21.35 -0.23 7.49
CA SER A 188 22.22 -0.71 6.43
C SER A 188 23.29 0.35 6.14
N GLY A 189 24.55 0.00 6.42
CA GLY A 189 25.81 0.55 5.89
C GLY A 189 25.99 2.07 5.75
N ASP A 190 25.14 2.74 4.99
CA ASP A 190 25.35 4.07 4.41
C ASP A 190 24.87 5.24 5.29
N LEU A 191 24.44 5.00 6.52
CA LEU A 191 24.11 6.08 7.47
C LEU A 191 25.31 6.98 7.81
N PHE A 192 26.54 6.61 7.41
CA PHE A 192 27.72 7.48 7.45
C PHE A 192 27.52 8.81 6.70
N LEU A 193 26.54 8.89 5.78
CA LEU A 193 26.29 10.07 4.95
C LEU A 193 25.23 11.04 5.51
N VAL A 194 24.56 10.69 6.62
CA VAL A 194 23.67 11.64 7.30
C VAL A 194 24.47 12.33 8.38
N ASP A 195 24.95 13.55 8.07
CA ASP A 195 25.64 14.41 9.03
C ASP A 195 24.66 14.92 10.10
N LEU A 196 24.39 14.00 11.02
CA LEU A 196 23.74 14.16 12.29
C LEU A 196 24.77 13.68 13.31
N PRO A 197 25.43 14.60 14.04
CA PRO A 197 26.30 14.24 15.17
C PRO A 197 25.64 13.26 16.16
N PHE A 198 24.30 13.25 16.17
CA PHE A 198 23.45 12.33 16.92
C PHE A 198 23.42 10.89 16.37
N ILE A 199 23.49 10.67 15.06
CA ILE A 199 23.50 9.33 14.44
C ILE A 199 24.82 8.58 14.72
N LYS A 200 25.95 9.30 14.78
CA LYS A 200 27.21 8.71 15.28
C LYS A 200 27.09 8.24 16.74
N LYS A 201 26.43 9.02 17.62
CA LYS A 201 26.13 8.58 19.00
C LYS A 201 25.17 7.38 19.07
N LEU A 202 24.19 7.34 18.19
CA LEU A 202 23.22 6.24 17.99
C LEU A 202 23.89 4.93 17.52
N GLN A 203 24.82 4.99 16.55
CA GLN A 203 25.57 3.81 16.09
C GLN A 203 26.55 3.31 17.15
N ILE A 204 27.24 4.21 17.85
CA ILE A 204 28.13 3.87 18.98
C ILE A 204 27.35 3.19 20.12
N SER A 205 26.12 3.66 20.40
CA SER A 205 25.25 3.03 21.40
C SER A 205 24.70 1.69 20.93
N LYS A 206 24.34 1.49 19.65
CA LYS A 206 23.96 0.16 19.14
C LYS A 206 25.10 -0.86 19.24
N HIS A 207 26.35 -0.47 18.96
CA HIS A 207 27.51 -1.34 19.20
C HIS A 207 27.76 -1.65 20.68
N ARG A 208 27.42 -0.74 21.60
CA ARG A 208 27.44 -1.02 23.04
C ARG A 208 26.27 -1.89 23.50
N CYS A 209 25.07 -1.72 22.93
CA CYS A 209 23.86 -2.49 23.24
C CYS A 209 23.82 -3.87 22.57
N ALA A 210 24.62 -4.12 21.52
CA ALA A 210 24.83 -5.46 20.97
C ALA A 210 25.44 -6.44 21.99
N ASN A 211 26.06 -5.92 23.06
CA ASN A 211 26.51 -6.71 24.22
C ASN A 211 25.42 -6.95 25.28
N TYR A 212 24.20 -6.42 25.11
CA TYR A 212 23.07 -6.54 26.04
C TYR A 212 21.81 -7.17 25.43
N LEU A 213 21.82 -7.53 24.14
CA LEU A 213 20.76 -8.36 23.57
C LEU A 213 21.01 -9.81 24.00
N PRO A 214 19.99 -10.54 24.52
CA PRO A 214 20.15 -11.94 24.85
C PRO A 214 20.52 -12.70 23.58
N LYS A 215 21.69 -13.32 23.59
CA LYS A 215 22.08 -14.28 22.56
C LYS A 215 21.03 -15.40 22.57
N LYS A 216 20.35 -15.60 21.45
CA LYS A 216 19.58 -16.83 21.22
C LYS A 216 20.52 -18.04 21.24
#